data_AF-K6DJ86-F1
#
_entry.id   AF-K6DJ86-F1
#
_cell.length_a   1.000
_cell.length_b   1.000
_cell.length_c   1.000
_cell.angle_alpha   90.00
_cell.angle_beta   90.00
_cell.angle_gamma   90.00
#
_symmetry.space_group_name_H-M   'P 1'
#
loop_
_entity.id
_entity.type
_entity.pdbx_description
1 polymer ?
#
loop_
_entity_poly.entity_id
_entity_poly.type
_entity_poly.pdbx_seq_one_letter_code
_entity_poly.pdbx_strand_id
1 'polypeptide(L)'
;MNFENGEISKVPFNIVSNKVRIDFDSLQTNEYKVIQKGSDTTIGLNAINLCEYNFWNREDGVDFYSDCVFGISGTSTVKLALTQDNNYSDIQTPGITYVITIHKWYGDDDWGYKYVSGSYTDPYTVTISGKSNSLSGAQIRFEPKSHSFPVDYEGYGILYQ
;
A
#
# COMPACT_ATOMS: atom_id res chain seq x y z
N MET A 1 -39.74 -4.25 9.52
CA MET A 1 -39.60 -2.78 9.45
C MET A 1 -38.15 -2.47 9.77
N ASN A 2 -37.38 -2.02 8.79
CA ASN A 2 -36.03 -1.51 8.98
C ASN A 2 -36.09 -0.24 9.81
N PHE A 3 -35.16 -0.08 10.75
CA PHE A 3 -34.77 1.24 11.23
C PHE A 3 -33.43 1.56 10.60
N GLU A 4 -33.49 2.42 9.58
CA GLU A 4 -32.37 3.13 9.00
C GLU A 4 -31.88 4.19 9.99
N ASN A 5 -30.56 4.42 9.98
CA ASN A 5 -29.82 5.48 10.67
C ASN A 5 -29.39 5.12 12.09
N GLY A 6 -28.07 5.00 12.28
CA GLY A 6 -27.41 4.65 13.54
C GLY A 6 -27.66 5.64 14.68
N GLU A 7 -28.83 5.54 15.29
CA GLU A 7 -29.17 6.25 16.52
C GLU A 7 -28.51 5.58 17.72
N ILE A 8 -27.67 6.35 18.41
CA ILE A 8 -27.15 5.99 19.73
C ILE A 8 -28.27 6.26 20.74
N SER A 9 -28.97 5.20 21.16
CA SER A 9 -29.94 5.29 22.24
C SER A 9 -29.23 5.24 23.60
N LYS A 10 -29.43 6.27 24.43
CA LYS A 10 -28.95 6.30 25.82
C LYS A 10 -29.80 5.37 26.67
N VAL A 11 -29.21 4.27 27.12
CA VAL A 11 -29.84 3.34 28.07
C VAL A 11 -29.80 3.95 29.48
N PRO A 12 -30.93 4.11 30.18
CA PRO A 12 -30.91 4.55 31.57
C PRO A 12 -30.46 3.41 32.47
N PHE A 13 -29.48 3.67 33.35
CA PHE A 13 -29.14 2.78 34.45
C PHE A 13 -29.35 3.51 35.78
N ASN A 14 -30.10 2.88 36.68
CA ASN A 14 -30.24 3.34 38.06
C ASN A 14 -29.12 2.73 38.90
N ILE A 15 -28.29 3.58 39.52
CA ILE A 15 -27.25 3.16 40.46
C ILE A 15 -27.89 3.05 41.85
N VAL A 16 -28.06 1.82 42.34
CA VAL A 16 -28.45 1.58 43.73
C VAL A 16 -27.26 0.92 44.45
N SER A 17 -26.38 1.75 44.98
CA SER A 17 -25.24 1.41 45.87
C SER A 17 -24.07 0.63 45.23
N ASN A 18 -22.87 0.83 45.80
CA ASN A 18 -21.54 0.56 45.21
C ASN A 18 -21.15 -0.92 44.98
N LYS A 19 -22.08 -1.84 44.73
CA LYS A 19 -21.77 -3.24 44.37
C LYS A 19 -22.80 -3.79 43.39
N VAL A 20 -22.35 -4.07 42.16
CA VAL A 20 -23.15 -4.79 41.17
C VAL A 20 -23.19 -6.26 41.57
N ARG A 21 -24.39 -6.80 41.82
CA ARG A 21 -24.62 -8.22 42.11
C ARG A 21 -25.26 -8.81 40.86
N ILE A 22 -24.54 -9.67 40.14
CA ILE A 22 -25.06 -10.37 38.95
C ILE A 22 -25.64 -11.70 39.45
N ASP A 23 -26.97 -11.82 39.43
CA ASP A 23 -27.64 -13.11 39.67
C ASP A 23 -27.63 -13.94 38.39
N PHE A 24 -27.03 -15.13 38.46
CA PHE A 24 -26.84 -16.04 37.32
C PHE A 24 -28.16 -16.66 36.80
N ASP A 25 -29.27 -16.49 37.53
CA ASP A 25 -30.58 -17.04 37.17
C ASP A 25 -31.24 -16.28 35.99
N SER A 26 -30.69 -15.13 35.59
CA SER A 26 -31.19 -14.33 34.44
C SER A 26 -30.59 -14.72 33.09
N LEU A 27 -29.60 -15.63 33.05
CA LEU A 27 -28.90 -16.03 31.81
C LEU A 27 -29.55 -17.24 31.10
N GLN A 28 -30.68 -17.75 31.59
CA GLN A 28 -31.40 -18.91 31.00
C GLN A 28 -32.67 -18.52 30.23
N THR A 29 -32.70 -17.35 29.59
CA THR A 29 -33.68 -17.05 28.56
C THR A 29 -33.00 -17.02 27.20
N ASN A 30 -33.59 -17.70 26.20
CA ASN A 30 -33.04 -17.96 24.87
C ASN A 30 -32.71 -16.69 24.02
N GLU A 31 -32.81 -15.49 24.60
CA GLU A 31 -32.59 -14.22 23.92
C GLU A 31 -31.19 -13.62 24.15
N TYR A 32 -30.37 -14.20 25.02
CA TYR A 32 -29.01 -13.73 25.25
C TYR A 32 -28.00 -14.69 24.62
N LYS A 33 -27.63 -14.42 23.36
CA LYS A 33 -26.40 -14.98 22.78
C LYS A 33 -25.24 -14.52 23.66
N VAL A 34 -24.64 -15.46 24.39
CA VAL A 34 -23.31 -15.31 24.99
C VAL A 34 -22.44 -14.62 23.96
N ILE A 35 -21.85 -13.48 24.33
CA ILE A 35 -20.90 -12.75 23.48
C ILE A 35 -19.79 -13.76 23.15
N GLN A 36 -19.90 -14.36 21.97
CA GLN A 36 -18.84 -15.19 21.43
C GLN A 36 -17.65 -14.25 21.28
N LYS A 37 -16.51 -14.66 21.82
CA LYS A 37 -15.23 -13.99 21.58
C LYS A 37 -15.14 -13.77 20.08
N GLY A 38 -15.36 -12.53 19.65
CA GLY A 38 -15.17 -12.16 18.25
C GLY A 38 -13.80 -12.67 17.87
N SER A 39 -13.67 -13.30 16.70
CA SER A 39 -12.35 -13.55 16.15
C SER A 39 -11.57 -12.27 16.33
N ASP A 40 -10.43 -12.34 17.02
CA ASP A 40 -9.49 -11.23 17.05
C ASP A 40 -9.18 -10.95 15.58
N THR A 41 -9.92 -10.01 14.99
CA THR A 41 -9.54 -9.37 13.76
C THR A 41 -8.30 -8.63 14.19
N THR A 42 -7.17 -9.31 14.06
CA THR A 42 -5.87 -8.66 14.05
C THR A 42 -6.08 -7.46 13.13
N ILE A 43 -6.11 -6.27 13.72
CA ILE A 43 -6.07 -5.03 12.97
C ILE A 43 -4.70 -5.12 12.32
N GLY A 44 -4.66 -5.71 11.12
CA GLY A 44 -3.45 -5.81 10.33
C GLY A 44 -2.91 -4.40 10.26
N LEU A 45 -1.66 -4.24 10.70
CA LEU A 45 -0.92 -2.99 10.60
C LEU A 45 -1.30 -2.31 9.29
N ASN A 46 -1.95 -1.14 9.39
CA ASN A 46 -2.35 -0.35 8.24
C ASN A 46 -1.13 -0.23 7.33
N ALA A 47 -1.28 -0.63 6.07
CA ALA A 47 -0.23 -0.45 5.07
C ALA A 47 0.24 1.00 5.12
N ILE A 48 1.55 1.21 5.32
CA ILE A 48 2.12 2.55 5.39
C ILE A 48 2.43 2.96 3.97
N ASN A 49 1.68 3.94 3.43
CA ASN A 49 2.02 4.56 2.16
C ASN A 49 3.36 5.28 2.32
N LEU A 50 4.35 4.84 1.55
CA LEU A 50 5.71 5.39 1.55
C LEU A 50 5.86 6.48 0.49
N CYS A 51 5.28 6.25 -0.69
CA CYS A 51 5.38 7.16 -1.81
C CYS A 51 4.20 6.97 -2.75
N GLU A 52 3.57 8.07 -3.15
CA GLU A 52 2.63 8.10 -4.27
C GLU A 52 3.32 8.86 -5.40
N TYR A 53 3.24 8.34 -6.62
CA TYR A 53 3.87 8.94 -7.79
C TYR A 53 2.95 8.90 -8.99
N ASN A 54 3.20 9.83 -9.90
CA ASN A 54 2.66 9.84 -11.25
C ASN A 54 3.69 10.45 -12.18
N PHE A 55 3.73 9.99 -13.42
CA PHE A 55 4.54 10.56 -14.48
C PHE A 55 3.83 10.45 -15.82
N TRP A 56 4.18 11.34 -16.73
CA TRP A 56 3.57 11.49 -18.04
C TRP A 56 4.63 11.87 -19.05
N ASN A 57 4.51 11.40 -20.30
CA ASN A 57 5.43 11.68 -21.41
C ASN A 57 6.92 11.56 -21.01
N ARG A 58 7.28 10.49 -20.30
CA ARG A 58 8.68 10.24 -19.95
C ARG A 58 9.39 9.60 -21.14
N GLU A 59 10.52 10.19 -21.51
CA GLU A 59 11.33 9.78 -22.66
C GLU A 59 11.95 8.39 -22.45
N ASP A 60 12.01 7.63 -23.54
CA ASP A 60 12.67 6.33 -23.62
C ASP A 60 14.16 6.41 -23.21
N GLY A 61 14.59 5.47 -22.35
CA GLY A 61 16.01 5.36 -21.95
C GLY A 61 16.53 6.46 -21.03
N VAL A 62 15.68 7.38 -20.56
CA VAL A 62 16.08 8.47 -19.66
C VAL A 62 15.56 8.20 -18.25
N ASP A 63 16.50 7.99 -17.32
CA ASP A 63 16.17 7.78 -15.91
C ASP A 63 15.57 9.05 -15.29
N PHE A 64 14.61 8.86 -14.40
CA PHE A 64 14.03 9.94 -13.60
C PHE A 64 13.68 9.45 -12.20
N TYR A 65 13.41 10.39 -11.29
CA TYR A 65 13.16 10.12 -9.88
C TYR A 65 11.76 10.57 -9.48
N SER A 66 11.19 9.90 -8.48
CA SER A 66 9.98 10.35 -7.80
C SER A 66 10.26 11.58 -6.95
N ASP A 67 9.27 12.46 -6.80
CA ASP A 67 9.38 13.65 -5.94
C ASP A 67 9.30 13.35 -4.43
N CYS A 68 8.87 12.14 -4.07
CA CYS A 68 8.78 11.67 -2.70
C CYS A 68 10.16 11.25 -2.16
N VAL A 69 10.42 11.53 -0.87
CA VAL A 69 11.55 10.99 -0.11
C VAL A 69 11.00 10.23 1.09
N PHE A 70 11.38 8.97 1.25
CA PHE A 70 10.79 8.07 2.26
C PHE A 70 11.83 7.20 2.98
N GLY A 71 11.36 6.46 3.97
CA GLY A 71 12.15 5.47 4.69
C GLY A 71 11.41 4.15 4.84
N ILE A 72 12.15 3.06 4.87
CA ILE A 72 11.67 1.69 5.09
C ILE A 72 12.17 1.26 6.46
N SER A 73 11.34 0.58 7.25
CA SER A 73 11.72 0.14 8.59
C SER A 73 11.05 -1.16 8.98
N GLY A 74 11.84 -2.12 9.45
CA GLY A 74 11.34 -3.39 9.97
C GLY A 74 10.96 -4.42 8.89
N THR A 75 11.26 -4.15 7.62
CA THR A 75 10.99 -5.05 6.49
C THR A 75 12.07 -4.97 5.42
N SER A 76 12.36 -6.10 4.78
CA SER A 76 13.21 -6.19 3.59
C SER A 76 12.39 -6.20 2.29
N THR A 77 11.07 -6.08 2.38
CA THR A 77 10.18 -6.05 1.22
C THR A 77 9.19 -4.91 1.32
N VAL A 78 8.86 -4.36 0.15
CA VAL A 78 7.78 -3.38 -0.01
C VAL A 78 6.93 -3.78 -1.21
N LYS A 79 5.69 -3.32 -1.24
CA LYS A 79 4.77 -3.53 -2.34
C LYS A 79 4.64 -2.25 -3.16
N LEU A 80 4.59 -2.43 -4.46
CA LEU A 80 4.39 -1.38 -5.45
C LEU A 80 3.11 -1.71 -6.22
N ALA A 81 2.04 -0.95 -5.98
CA ALA A 81 0.86 -0.98 -6.82
C ALA A 81 1.03 0.07 -7.91
N LEU A 82 0.97 -0.34 -9.18
CA LEU A 82 1.24 0.53 -10.33
C LEU A 82 0.20 0.34 -11.42
N THR A 83 -0.06 1.42 -12.13
CA THR A 83 -0.52 1.39 -13.51
C THR A 83 0.60 1.89 -14.40
N GLN A 84 0.63 1.39 -15.62
CA GLN A 84 1.63 1.76 -16.60
C GLN A 84 0.95 1.71 -17.95
N ASP A 85 0.95 2.82 -18.66
CA ASP A 85 0.58 2.82 -20.07
C ASP A 85 1.84 3.03 -20.90
N ASN A 86 1.98 2.16 -21.89
CA ASN A 86 3.00 2.29 -22.91
C ASN A 86 2.25 2.28 -24.24
N ASN A 87 2.14 3.45 -24.85
CA ASN A 87 1.25 3.75 -25.97
C ASN A 87 1.64 3.10 -27.32
N TYR A 88 2.29 1.93 -27.34
CA TYR A 88 2.85 1.37 -28.58
C TYR A 88 2.51 -0.10 -28.88
N SER A 89 2.23 -0.34 -30.17
CA SER A 89 1.56 -1.55 -30.67
C SER A 89 2.47 -2.61 -31.31
N ASP A 90 3.79 -2.61 -31.10
CA ASP A 90 4.66 -3.51 -31.88
C ASP A 90 5.83 -4.15 -31.15
N ILE A 91 5.96 -5.47 -31.39
CA ILE A 91 7.05 -6.48 -31.19
C ILE A 91 7.88 -6.49 -29.89
N GLN A 92 8.12 -5.37 -29.22
CA GLN A 92 8.77 -5.32 -27.91
C GLN A 92 7.84 -4.67 -26.89
N THR A 93 7.45 -5.44 -25.90
CA THR A 93 6.67 -4.95 -24.76
C THR A 93 7.54 -3.97 -23.95
N PRO A 94 7.20 -2.66 -23.91
CA PRO A 94 7.98 -1.67 -23.16
C PRO A 94 7.99 -2.00 -21.67
N GLY A 95 8.97 -1.51 -20.93
CA GLY A 95 9.07 -1.82 -19.50
C GLY A 95 9.90 -0.81 -18.74
N ILE A 96 9.64 -0.75 -17.44
CA ILE A 96 10.31 0.17 -16.51
C ILE A 96 10.93 -0.67 -15.40
N THR A 97 12.20 -0.40 -15.07
CA THR A 97 12.78 -0.85 -13.80
C THR A 97 12.45 0.18 -12.73
N TYR A 98 11.76 -0.26 -11.69
CA TYR A 98 11.47 0.52 -10.50
C TYR A 98 12.55 0.21 -9.46
N VAL A 99 13.43 1.17 -9.20
CA VAL A 99 14.57 1.03 -8.29
C VAL A 99 14.32 1.89 -7.06
N ILE A 100 14.39 1.31 -5.87
CA ILE A 100 14.39 2.06 -4.62
C ILE A 100 15.84 2.38 -4.33
N THR A 101 16.19 3.67 -4.28
CA THR A 101 17.58 4.11 -4.18
C THR A 101 17.73 5.32 -3.27
N ILE A 102 18.93 5.51 -2.73
CA ILE A 102 19.33 6.78 -2.13
C ILE A 102 20.10 7.56 -3.20
N HIS A 103 19.49 8.63 -3.69
CA HIS A 103 20.13 9.49 -4.67
C HIS A 103 21.26 10.31 -4.03
N LYS A 104 22.47 10.27 -4.63
CA LYS A 104 23.62 11.03 -4.13
C LYS A 104 24.42 11.63 -5.28
N TRP A 105 25.13 12.71 -4.98
CA TRP A 105 25.94 13.43 -5.97
C TRP A 105 27.06 12.59 -6.62
N TYR A 106 27.52 11.54 -5.94
CA TYR A 106 28.58 10.65 -6.40
C TYR A 106 28.06 9.33 -6.99
N GLY A 107 26.75 9.23 -7.21
CA GLY A 107 26.09 8.02 -7.65
C GLY A 107 25.15 7.46 -6.60
N ASP A 108 24.23 6.66 -7.11
CA ASP A 108 23.10 6.14 -6.37
C ASP A 108 23.43 4.87 -5.60
N ASP A 109 22.82 4.71 -4.42
CA ASP A 109 22.91 3.50 -3.62
C ASP A 109 21.58 2.72 -3.66
N ASP A 110 21.49 1.79 -4.61
CA ASP A 110 20.27 1.01 -4.84
C ASP A 110 20.01 0.04 -3.69
N TRP A 111 18.80 0.09 -3.13
CA TRP A 111 18.33 -0.80 -2.07
C TRP A 111 17.72 -2.08 -2.64
N GLY A 112 16.89 -1.95 -3.68
CA GLY A 112 16.21 -3.06 -4.35
C GLY A 112 15.52 -2.58 -5.62
N TYR A 113 15.21 -3.49 -6.53
CA TYR A 113 14.60 -3.13 -7.81
C TYR A 113 13.61 -4.18 -8.32
N LYS A 114 12.72 -3.78 -9.22
CA LYS A 114 11.83 -4.67 -9.95
C LYS A 114 11.61 -4.15 -11.37
N TYR A 115 11.92 -4.99 -12.35
CA TYR A 115 11.51 -4.75 -13.73
C TYR A 115 10.05 -5.17 -13.95
N VAL A 116 9.30 -4.31 -14.63
CA VAL A 116 7.90 -4.54 -15.01
C VAL A 116 7.75 -4.23 -16.49
N SER A 117 7.32 -5.23 -17.25
CA SER A 117 7.05 -5.11 -18.68
C SER A 117 5.56 -5.08 -18.95
N GLY A 118 5.14 -4.27 -19.90
CA GLY A 118 3.78 -4.25 -20.41
C GLY A 118 2.94 -3.12 -19.85
N SER A 119 1.75 -3.00 -20.42
CA SER A 119 0.78 -1.99 -20.02
C SER A 119 -0.25 -2.59 -19.07
N TYR A 120 -0.57 -1.86 -18.02
CA TYR A 120 -1.49 -2.23 -16.95
C TYR A 120 -2.47 -1.08 -16.72
N THR A 121 -3.69 -1.24 -17.22
CA THR A 121 -4.79 -0.28 -17.03
C THR A 121 -5.41 -0.37 -15.64
N ASP A 122 -5.32 -1.54 -15.01
CA ASP A 122 -5.72 -1.78 -13.63
C ASP A 122 -4.48 -1.87 -12.73
N PRO A 123 -4.56 -1.48 -11.44
CA PRO A 123 -3.42 -1.57 -10.53
C PRO A 123 -2.81 -2.97 -10.46
N TYR A 124 -1.60 -3.11 -10.96
CA TYR A 124 -0.77 -4.31 -10.86
C TYR A 124 0.15 -4.19 -9.66
N THR A 125 0.17 -5.20 -8.79
CA THR A 125 1.01 -5.18 -7.59
C THR A 125 2.24 -6.07 -7.76
N VAL A 126 3.41 -5.49 -7.51
CA VAL A 126 4.69 -6.22 -7.44
C VAL A 126 5.35 -6.03 -6.09
N THR A 127 6.19 -7.00 -5.71
CA THR A 127 7.04 -6.91 -4.52
C THR A 127 8.45 -6.52 -4.94
N ILE A 128 9.01 -5.51 -4.27
CA ILE A 128 10.44 -5.16 -4.36
C ILE A 128 11.11 -5.66 -3.08
N SER A 129 12.13 -6.51 -3.26
CA SER A 129 12.97 -6.99 -2.16
C SER A 129 14.26 -6.17 -2.12
N GLY A 130 14.66 -5.74 -0.93
CA GLY A 130 15.85 -4.94 -0.72
C GLY A 130 16.96 -5.62 0.07
N LYS A 131 18.13 -4.98 0.06
CA LYS A 131 19.37 -5.46 0.68
C LYS A 131 19.42 -5.35 2.21
N SER A 132 18.49 -4.62 2.83
CA SER A 132 18.43 -4.37 4.26
C SER A 132 16.99 -4.24 4.77
N ASN A 133 16.78 -4.38 6.09
CA ASN A 133 15.46 -4.23 6.71
C ASN A 133 15.10 -2.76 7.04
N SER A 134 15.99 -1.84 6.72
CA SER A 134 15.82 -0.41 7.00
C SER A 134 16.56 0.44 5.98
N LEU A 135 15.95 1.55 5.60
CA LEU A 135 16.47 2.54 4.66
C LEU A 135 15.89 3.91 5.02
N SER A 136 16.63 5.00 4.79
CA SER A 136 16.14 6.37 4.99
C SER A 136 16.68 7.27 3.90
N GLY A 137 15.89 8.28 3.50
CA GLY A 137 16.25 9.20 2.44
C GLY A 137 16.16 8.58 1.05
N ALA A 138 15.26 7.61 0.85
CA ALA A 138 15.11 6.91 -0.40
C ALA A 138 14.11 7.58 -1.35
N GLN A 139 14.31 7.40 -2.64
CA GLN A 139 13.41 7.77 -3.72
C GLN A 139 13.20 6.54 -4.62
N ILE A 140 12.20 6.60 -5.49
CA ILE A 140 12.05 5.66 -6.60
C ILE A 140 12.77 6.27 -7.81
N ARG A 141 13.81 5.60 -8.31
CA ARG A 141 14.38 5.82 -9.64
C ARG A 141 13.63 4.93 -10.62
N PHE A 142 13.15 5.52 -11.70
CA PHE A 142 12.50 4.83 -12.80
C PHE A 142 13.50 4.77 -13.94
N GLU A 143 13.72 3.56 -14.48
CA GLU A 143 14.61 3.32 -15.61
C GLU A 143 13.75 2.75 -16.76
N PRO A 144 13.20 3.62 -17.63
CA PRO A 144 12.51 3.16 -18.81
C PRO A 144 13.48 2.43 -19.73
N LYS A 145 13.14 1.21 -20.13
CA LYS A 145 13.97 0.43 -21.05
C LYS A 145 14.06 1.18 -22.38
N SER A 146 15.28 1.35 -22.91
CA SER A 146 15.50 1.97 -24.22
C SER A 146 15.12 1.06 -25.39
N HIS A 147 14.59 1.65 -26.45
CA HIS A 147 14.16 1.03 -27.69
C HIS A 147 14.75 1.75 -28.91
N SER A 148 14.73 1.09 -30.06
CA SER A 148 15.21 1.66 -31.33
C SER A 148 14.22 2.65 -31.98
N PHE A 149 13.11 2.92 -31.32
CA PHE A 149 12.03 3.80 -31.75
C PHE A 149 11.50 4.55 -30.53
N PRO A 150 10.95 5.77 -30.70
CA PRO A 150 10.46 6.56 -29.58
C PRO A 150 9.28 5.86 -28.89
N VAL A 151 9.38 5.73 -27.57
CA VAL A 151 8.33 5.23 -26.68
C VAL A 151 8.14 6.27 -25.58
N ASP A 152 6.88 6.64 -25.35
CA ASP A 152 6.51 7.48 -24.22
C ASP A 152 5.98 6.62 -23.08
N TYR A 153 6.46 6.90 -21.88
CA TYR A 153 6.06 6.20 -20.67
C TYR A 153 5.15 7.07 -19.80
N GLU A 154 4.04 6.48 -19.38
CA GLU A 154 3.06 7.07 -18.48
C GLU A 154 2.72 6.07 -17.37
N GLY A 155 2.45 6.58 -16.17
CA GLY A 155 2.10 5.71 -15.06
C GLY A 155 1.82 6.45 -13.78
N TYR A 156 1.07 5.79 -12.91
CA TYR A 156 0.88 6.24 -11.54
C TYR A 156 0.89 5.03 -10.60
N GLY A 157 1.28 5.24 -9.36
CA GLY A 157 1.34 4.15 -8.41
C GLY A 157 1.62 4.58 -6.99
N ILE A 158 1.58 3.59 -6.10
CA ILE A 158 1.80 3.74 -4.66
C ILE A 158 2.78 2.66 -4.22
N LEU A 159 3.83 3.08 -3.54
CA LEU A 159 4.73 2.24 -2.78
C LEU A 159 4.27 2.18 -1.33
N TYR A 160 4.14 0.99 -0.77
CA TYR A 160 3.70 0.79 0.61
C TYR A 160 4.35 -0.44 1.27
N GLN A 161 4.36 -0.46 2.60
CA GLN A 161 4.85 -1.58 3.42
C GLN A 161 3.79 -2.05 4.42
#